data_AF-A0A172YIG8-F1
#
_entry.id   AF-A0A172YIG8-F1
#
_cell.length_a   1.000
_cell.length_b   1.000
_cell.length_c   1.000
_cell.angle_alpha   90.00
_cell.angle_beta   90.00
_cell.angle_gamma   90.00
#
_symmetry.space_group_name_H-M   'P 1'
#
loop_
_entity.id
_entity.type
_entity.pdbx_description
1 polymer ?
#
loop_
_entity_poly.entity_id
_entity_poly.type
_entity_poly.pdbx_seq_one_letter_code
_entity_poly.pdbx_strand_id
1 'polypeptide(L)'
;MNLPLAPRWSDIDRHPTLRNLRRRKHRLIVVLGAIAALYYFALPFGASQLRDQFALPIHQHLNLGLLFVLSQYPVGGLLAYCYLRGMRRIDAETQRFSAQAFMEEQR
;
A
#
# COMPACT_ATOMS: atom_id res chain seq x y z
N MET A 1 32.65 -33.64 -0.80
CA MET A 1 32.22 -32.62 0.18
C MET A 1 30.89 -32.07 -0.32
N ASN A 2 29.78 -32.65 0.12
CA ASN A 2 28.43 -32.22 -0.28
C ASN A 2 28.08 -30.99 0.55
N LEU A 3 28.13 -29.80 -0.06
CA LEU A 3 27.55 -28.60 0.55
C LEU A 3 26.05 -28.87 0.75
N PRO A 4 25.47 -28.60 1.93
CA PRO A 4 24.02 -28.61 2.07
C PRO A 4 23.47 -27.63 1.03
N LEU A 5 22.71 -28.14 0.07
CA LEU A 5 22.03 -27.31 -0.93
C LEU A 5 21.22 -26.28 -0.15
N ALA A 6 21.57 -24.99 -0.28
CA ALA A 6 20.81 -23.91 0.33
C ALA A 6 19.31 -24.15 0.08
N PRO A 7 18.44 -23.98 1.08
CA PRO A 7 17.03 -24.34 0.97
C PRO A 7 16.46 -23.78 -0.34
N ARG A 8 15.98 -24.68 -1.19
CA ARG A 8 15.52 -24.34 -2.54
C ARG A 8 14.35 -23.37 -2.33
N TRP A 9 14.42 -22.15 -2.88
CA TRP A 9 13.38 -21.11 -2.68
C TRP A 9 11.94 -21.62 -2.93
N SER A 10 11.80 -22.61 -3.81
CA SER A 10 10.57 -23.35 -4.09
C SER A 10 9.94 -24.04 -2.86
N ASP A 11 10.73 -24.44 -1.87
CA ASP A 11 10.27 -25.12 -0.67
C ASP A 11 9.74 -24.11 0.36
N ILE A 12 10.30 -22.90 0.42
CA ILE A 12 9.81 -21.79 1.25
C ILE A 12 8.44 -21.31 0.74
N ASP A 13 8.25 -21.28 -0.59
CA ASP A 13 6.99 -20.85 -1.22
C ASP A 13 5.82 -21.84 -1.02
N ARG A 14 6.10 -23.08 -0.58
CA ARG A 14 5.07 -24.09 -0.32
C ARG A 14 4.32 -23.88 0.99
N HIS A 15 4.82 -23.06 1.91
CA HIS A 15 4.13 -22.81 3.18
C HIS A 15 2.83 -22.02 2.93
N PRO A 16 1.65 -22.61 3.18
CA PRO A 16 0.35 -21.97 2.89
C PRO A 16 0.17 -20.65 3.66
N THR A 17 0.81 -20.55 4.82
CA THR A 17 0.80 -19.38 5.69
C THR A 17 1.54 -18.19 5.07
N LEU A 18 2.78 -18.37 4.59
CA LEU A 18 3.55 -17.31 3.93
C LEU A 18 2.86 -16.80 2.66
N ARG A 19 2.25 -17.72 1.89
CA ARG A 19 1.45 -17.36 0.70
C ARG A 19 0.25 -16.48 1.07
N ASN A 20 -0.45 -16.79 2.16
CA ASN A 20 -1.58 -16.00 2.62
C ASN A 20 -1.16 -14.61 3.11
N LEU A 21 -0.05 -14.50 3.85
CA LEU A 21 0.49 -13.20 4.30
C LEU A 21 0.90 -12.34 3.10
N ARG A 22 1.60 -12.91 2.11
CA ARG A 22 1.98 -12.22 0.88
C ARG A 22 0.77 -11.72 0.09
N ARG A 23 -0.29 -12.53 -0.04
CA ARG A 23 -1.54 -12.12 -0.69
C ARG A 23 -2.23 -10.97 0.03
N ARG A 24 -2.25 -10.97 1.37
CA ARG A 24 -2.83 -9.88 2.18
C ARG A 24 -2.04 -8.58 1.99
N LYS A 25 -0.70 -8.65 2.05
CA LYS A 25 0.19 -7.50 1.80
C LYS A 25 -0.03 -6.93 0.41
N HIS A 26 -0.02 -7.79 -0.60
CA HIS A 26 -0.22 -7.37 -1.98
C HIS A 26 -1.60 -6.72 -2.18
N ARG A 27 -2.67 -7.33 -1.64
CA ARG A 27 -4.02 -6.74 -1.71
C ARG A 27 -4.07 -5.36 -1.07
N LEU A 28 -3.46 -5.17 0.10
CA LEU A 28 -3.41 -3.88 0.76
C LEU A 28 -2.73 -2.82 -0.11
N ILE A 29 -1.55 -3.15 -0.66
CA ILE A 29 -0.79 -2.23 -1.53
C ILE A 29 -1.58 -1.91 -2.79
N VAL A 30 -2.19 -2.91 -3.44
CA VAL A 30 -2.94 -2.72 -4.67
C VAL A 30 -4.20 -1.87 -4.44
N VAL A 31 -4.94 -2.12 -3.36
CA VAL A 31 -6.14 -1.33 -3.04
C VAL A 31 -5.78 0.12 -2.74
N LEU A 32 -4.81 0.36 -1.86
CA LEU A 32 -4.38 1.73 -1.54
C LEU A 32 -3.76 2.42 -2.76
N GLY A 33 -2.97 1.69 -3.55
CA GLY A 33 -2.38 2.19 -4.79
C GLY A 33 -3.43 2.55 -5.83
N ALA A 34 -4.49 1.75 -5.98
CA ALA A 34 -5.60 2.06 -6.88
C ALA A 34 -6.38 3.29 -6.42
N ILE A 35 -6.66 3.42 -5.12
CA ILE A 35 -7.31 4.61 -4.55
C ILE A 35 -6.45 5.85 -4.79
N ALA A 36 -5.15 5.76 -4.50
CA ALA A 36 -4.19 6.83 -4.74
C ALA A 36 -4.14 7.20 -6.23
N ALA A 37 -3.99 6.22 -7.11
CA ALA A 37 -3.96 6.46 -8.54
C ALA A 37 -5.23 7.18 -9.01
N LEU A 38 -6.42 6.67 -8.65
CA LEU A 38 -7.69 7.28 -9.04
C LEU A 38 -7.79 8.73 -8.55
N TYR A 39 -7.44 8.98 -7.29
CA TYR A 39 -7.59 10.29 -6.68
C TYR A 39 -6.58 11.32 -7.18
N TYR A 40 -5.30 10.96 -7.28
CA TYR A 40 -4.26 11.88 -7.74
C TYR A 40 -4.29 12.11 -9.25
N PHE A 41 -4.64 11.09 -10.05
CA PHE A 41 -4.86 11.27 -11.50
C PHE A 41 -6.16 12.00 -11.82
N ALA A 42 -7.10 12.10 -10.89
CA ALA A 42 -8.27 12.95 -11.08
C ALA A 42 -7.89 14.43 -11.28
N LEU A 43 -6.72 14.87 -10.81
CA LEU A 43 -6.23 16.24 -11.04
C LEU A 43 -5.93 16.53 -12.52
N PRO A 44 -5.00 15.83 -13.22
CA PRO A 44 -4.77 16.05 -14.64
C PRO A 44 -5.99 15.73 -15.50
N PHE A 45 -6.79 14.73 -15.10
CA PHE A 45 -8.05 14.44 -15.77
C PHE A 45 -9.05 15.60 -15.65
N GLY A 46 -9.26 16.12 -14.43
CA GLY A 46 -10.13 17.26 -14.18
C GLY A 46 -9.63 18.55 -14.83
N ALA A 47 -8.32 18.78 -14.86
CA ALA A 47 -7.72 19.92 -15.52
C ALA A 47 -7.90 19.90 -17.06
N SER A 48 -8.01 18.71 -17.67
CA SER A 48 -8.20 18.56 -19.12
C SER A 48 -9.68 18.51 -19.53
N GLN A 49 -10.50 17.70 -18.85
CA GLN A 49 -11.90 17.46 -19.22
C GLN A 49 -12.89 18.38 -18.50
N LEU A 50 -12.55 18.85 -17.29
CA LEU A 50 -13.45 19.58 -16.39
C LEU A 50 -12.89 20.97 -16.07
N ARG A 51 -12.18 21.58 -17.04
CA ARG A 51 -11.46 22.85 -16.85
C ARG A 51 -12.36 23.96 -16.29
N ASP A 52 -13.60 24.07 -16.79
CA ASP A 52 -14.56 25.08 -16.35
C ASP A 52 -14.99 24.88 -14.89
N GLN A 53 -15.09 23.62 -14.44
CA GLN A 53 -15.42 23.28 -13.06
C GLN A 53 -14.23 23.55 -12.13
N PHE A 54 -13.01 23.23 -12.57
CA PHE A 54 -11.79 23.52 -11.80
C PHE A 54 -11.49 25.02 -11.68
N ALA A 55 -11.89 25.80 -12.68
CA ALA A 55 -11.78 27.25 -12.69
C ALA A 55 -12.91 27.95 -11.93
N LEU A 56 -13.95 27.23 -11.48
CA LEU A 56 -15.09 27.81 -10.79
C LEU A 56 -14.62 28.51 -9.50
N PRO A 57 -14.78 29.83 -9.39
CA PRO A 57 -14.35 30.58 -8.22
C PRO A 57 -15.33 30.38 -7.07
N ILE A 58 -14.82 29.96 -5.92
CA ILE A 58 -15.58 29.81 -4.68
C ILE A 58 -15.50 31.11 -3.87
N HIS A 59 -14.31 31.69 -3.77
CA HIS A 59 -14.07 32.95 -3.06
C HIS A 59 -12.85 33.68 -3.61
N GLN A 60 -13.01 34.84 -4.27
CA GLN A 60 -11.98 35.75 -4.82
C GLN A 60 -10.76 35.08 -5.51
N HIS A 61 -9.89 34.42 -4.76
CA HIS A 61 -8.68 33.72 -5.23
C HIS A 61 -8.73 32.19 -5.07
N LEU A 62 -9.78 31.64 -4.46
CA LEU A 62 -9.99 30.22 -4.22
C LEU A 62 -10.89 29.65 -5.32
N ASN A 63 -10.39 28.69 -6.07
CA ASN A 63 -11.17 27.91 -7.04
C ASN A 63 -11.22 26.42 -6.61
N LEU A 64 -12.13 25.67 -7.22
CA LEU A 64 -12.29 24.24 -6.94
C LEU A 64 -11.00 23.46 -7.19
N GLY A 65 -10.23 23.81 -8.23
CA GLY A 65 -8.96 23.16 -8.52
C GLY A 65 -7.93 23.33 -7.41
N LEU A 66 -7.81 24.53 -6.84
CA LEU A 66 -6.91 24.85 -5.73
C LEU A 66 -7.34 24.08 -4.47
N LEU A 67 -8.64 24.05 -4.18
CA LEU A 67 -9.16 23.27 -3.05
C LEU A 67 -8.86 21.78 -3.23
N PHE A 68 -8.99 21.26 -4.45
CA PHE A 68 -8.68 19.88 -4.77
C PHE A 68 -7.18 19.58 -4.56
N VAL A 69 -6.28 20.43 -5.07
CA VAL A 69 -4.83 20.31 -4.82
C VAL A 69 -4.54 20.34 -3.31
N LEU A 70 -5.15 21.26 -2.56
CA LEU A 70 -4.96 21.33 -1.11
C LEU A 70 -5.46 20.08 -0.39
N SER A 71 -6.55 19.47 -0.85
CA SER A 71 -7.06 18.21 -0.29
C SER A 71 -6.13 17.01 -0.57
N GLN A 72 -5.22 17.08 -1.54
CA GLN A 72 -4.26 16.01 -1.79
C GLN A 72 -3.26 15.80 -0.64
N TYR A 73 -2.94 16.83 0.14
CA TYR A 73 -2.02 16.71 1.28
C TYR A 73 -2.59 15.84 2.41
N PRO A 74 -3.78 16.14 3.00
CA PRO A 74 -4.35 15.31 4.04
C PRO A 74 -4.73 13.90 3.54
N VAL A 75 -5.18 13.76 2.28
CA VAL A 75 -5.50 12.45 1.70
C VAL A 75 -4.24 11.58 1.58
N GLY A 76 -3.11 12.15 1.15
CA GLY A 76 -1.83 11.43 1.12
C GLY A 76 -1.40 10.98 2.51
N GLY A 77 -1.54 11.86 3.52
CA GLY A 77 -1.29 11.52 4.92
C GLY A 77 -2.19 10.38 5.43
N LEU A 78 -3.48 10.42 5.09
CA LEU A 78 -4.43 9.37 5.46
C LEU A 78 -4.08 8.03 4.80
N LEU A 79 -3.74 8.04 3.51
CA LEU A 79 -3.31 6.85 2.77
C LEU A 79 -2.04 6.24 3.40
N ALA A 80 -1.05 7.08 3.72
CA ALA A 80 0.18 6.66 4.38
C ALA A 80 -0.11 6.06 5.77
N TYR A 81 -0.99 6.69 6.55
CA TYR A 81 -1.41 6.19 7.86
C TYR A 81 -2.10 4.82 7.75
N CYS A 82 -3.06 4.69 6.83
CA CYS A 82 -3.76 3.43 6.54
C CYS A 82 -2.80 2.33 6.12
N TYR A 83 -1.83 2.64 5.26
CA TYR A 83 -0.78 1.73 4.84
C TYR A 83 0.05 1.27 6.04
N LEU A 84 0.57 2.20 6.84
CA LEU A 84 1.41 1.89 7.98
C LEU A 84 0.66 1.03 9.00
N ARG A 85 -0.59 1.38 9.32
CA ARG A 85 -1.42 0.62 10.26
C ARG A 85 -1.69 -0.80 9.77
N GLY A 86 -1.97 -0.98 8.48
CA GLY A 86 -2.20 -2.29 7.90
C GLY A 86 -0.91 -3.12 7.79
N MET A 87 0.20 -2.51 7.41
CA MET A 87 1.49 -3.19 7.31
C MET A 87 2.00 -3.64 8.67
N ARG A 88 1.87 -2.82 9.73
CA ARG A 88 2.24 -3.20 11.10
C ARG A 88 1.55 -4.47 11.59
N ARG A 89 0.29 -4.71 11.19
CA ARG A 89 -0.44 -5.95 11.52
C ARG A 89 0.17 -7.16 10.82
N ILE A 90 0.47 -7.01 9.53
CA ILE A 90 1.06 -8.08 8.70
C ILE A 90 2.49 -8.40 9.13
N ASP A 91 3.29 -7.38 9.44
CA ASP A 91 4.66 -7.53 9.91
C ASP A 91 4.72 -8.22 11.27
N ALA A 92 3.79 -7.88 12.19
CA ALA A 92 3.68 -8.56 13.48
C ALA A 92 3.33 -10.06 13.32
N GLU A 93 2.44 -10.41 12.39
CA GLU A 93 2.17 -11.82 12.06
C GLU A 93 3.41 -12.50 11.48
N THR A 94 4.12 -11.84 10.57
CA THR A 94 5.34 -12.36 9.93
C THR A 94 6.44 -12.65 10.94
N GLN A 95 6.70 -11.72 11.88
CA GLN A 95 7.71 -11.86 12.92
C GLN A 95 7.43 -13.05 13.87
N ARG A 96 6.15 -13.30 14.17
CA ARG A 96 5.74 -14.48 14.97
C ARG A 96 6.06 -15.78 14.26
N PHE A 97 5.79 -15.87 12.96
CA PHE A 97 6.11 -17.07 12.18
C PHE A 97 7.61 -17.32 12.08
N SER A 98 8.41 -16.28 11.85
CA SER A 98 9.87 -16.45 11.86
C SER A 98 10.37 -16.92 13.22
N ALA A 99 9.86 -16.34 14.33
CA ALA A 99 10.27 -16.74 15.67
C ALA A 99 9.90 -18.20 16.00
N GLN A 100 8.73 -18.68 15.54
CA GLN A 100 8.30 -20.08 15.74
C GLN A 100 9.17 -21.06 14.94
N ALA A 101 9.46 -20.75 13.67
CA ALA A 101 10.29 -21.60 12.82
C ALA A 101 11.71 -21.78 13.40
N PHE A 102 12.32 -20.70 13.92
CA PHE A 102 13.63 -20.79 14.58
C PHE A 102 13.61 -21.64 15.87
N MET A 103 12.49 -21.69 16.60
CA MET A 103 12.36 -22.50 17.83
C MET A 103 12.14 -23.98 17.54
N GLU A 104 11.44 -24.33 16.45
CA GLU A 104 11.26 -25.73 16.02
C GLU A 104 12.56 -26.34 15.50
N GLU A 105 13.40 -25.56 14.82
CA GLU A 105 14.67 -26.04 14.26
C GLU A 105 15.77 -26.25 15.34
N GLN A 106 15.58 -25.69 16.54
CA GLN A 106 16.50 -25.81 17.69
C GLN A 106 16.15 -26.98 18.64
N ARG A 107 15.07 -27.73 18.38
CA ARG A 107 14.56 -28.80 19.24
C ARG A 107 14.78 -30.17 18.63
#